data_AF-A0A2A5YR61-F1
#
_entry.id   AF-A0A2A5YR61-F1
#
_cell.length_a   1.000
_cell.length_b   1.000
_cell.length_c   1.000
_cell.angle_alpha   90.00
_cell.angle_beta   90.00
_cell.angle_gamma   90.00
#
_symmetry.space_group_name_H-M   'P 1'
#
loop_
_entity.id
_entity.type
_entity.pdbx_description
1 polymer ?
#
loop_
_entity_poly.entity_id
_entity_poly.type
_entity_poly.pdbx_seq_one_letter_code
_entity_poly.pdbx_strand_id
1 'polypeptide(L)'
;MREARHELQTLSASDPAVQANMFRHVRACTQLLTGRLAAQAQPAEPMFGAGFRFEDGEEKLFSAFTRNDGLERIYIAFDIDDAQGPPIGIGLFRKEGENVVCYGMCKLWSPTNDGRALLVPNGEGGTAGYFAFRRGHPFRWIDGPLPGNFDAGVRRAQSRLKRLLQAAEAEPAAQRGLATIVSNVGQTIFTQPFPLAA
;
A
#
# COMPACT_ATOMS: atom_id res chain seq x y z
N MET A 1 -2.34 24.15 -14.70
CA MET A 1 -1.50 23.29 -13.84
C MET A 1 -2.08 21.91 -13.59
N ARG A 2 -3.38 21.75 -13.28
CA ARG A 2 -4.01 20.42 -13.11
C ARG A 2 -3.88 19.51 -14.35
N GLU A 3 -4.09 20.06 -15.56
CA GLU A 3 -3.97 19.30 -16.82
C GLU A 3 -2.53 18.79 -17.06
N ALA A 4 -1.53 19.66 -17.00
CA ALA A 4 -0.12 19.28 -17.18
C ALA A 4 0.34 18.19 -16.18
N ARG A 5 -0.15 18.24 -14.94
CA ARG A 5 0.15 17.21 -13.94
C ARG A 5 -0.58 15.90 -14.22
N HIS A 6 -1.84 15.95 -14.62
CA HIS A 6 -2.60 14.76 -15.02
C HIS A 6 -1.97 14.07 -16.25
N GLU A 7 -1.47 14.86 -17.21
CA GLU A 7 -0.70 14.35 -18.34
C GLU A 7 0.61 13.70 -17.87
N LEU A 8 1.35 14.35 -16.97
CA LEU A 8 2.55 13.77 -16.37
C LEU A 8 2.24 12.46 -15.62
N GLN A 9 1.09 12.39 -14.95
CA GLN A 9 0.65 11.22 -14.19
C GLN A 9 0.33 10.07 -15.13
N THR A 10 -0.36 10.37 -16.23
CA THR A 10 -0.69 9.40 -17.29
C THR A 10 0.57 8.90 -17.96
N LEU A 11 1.50 9.80 -18.29
CA LEU A 11 2.80 9.46 -18.89
C LEU A 11 3.62 8.57 -17.95
N SER A 12 3.76 8.97 -16.69
CA SER A 12 4.54 8.22 -15.70
C SER A 12 3.89 6.89 -15.36
N ALA A 13 2.56 6.82 -15.30
CA ALA A 13 1.82 5.56 -15.10
C ALA A 13 1.98 4.61 -16.28
N SER A 14 2.28 5.11 -17.48
CA SER A 14 2.51 4.30 -18.69
C SER A 14 3.94 3.77 -18.81
N ASP A 15 4.89 4.29 -18.03
CA ASP A 15 6.30 3.85 -18.03
C ASP A 15 6.42 2.45 -17.40
N PRO A 16 6.88 1.42 -18.14
CA PRO A 16 7.07 0.07 -17.62
C PRO A 16 8.02 0.00 -16.43
N ALA A 17 9.05 0.85 -16.38
CA ALA A 17 10.00 0.88 -15.27
C ALA A 17 9.34 1.38 -13.97
N VAL A 18 8.48 2.39 -14.07
CA VAL A 18 7.67 2.90 -12.95
C VAL A 18 6.70 1.83 -12.47
N GLN A 19 5.99 1.19 -13.40
CA GLN A 19 5.08 0.10 -13.05
C GLN A 19 5.84 -1.02 -12.33
N ALA A 20 6.93 -1.52 -12.92
CA ALA A 20 7.76 -2.57 -12.30
C ALA A 20 8.25 -2.17 -10.90
N ASN A 21 8.65 -0.91 -10.70
CA ASN A 21 9.03 -0.36 -9.41
C ASN A 21 7.87 -0.40 -8.39
N MET A 22 6.66 -0.02 -8.80
CA MET A 22 5.47 -0.07 -7.95
C MET A 22 5.12 -1.53 -7.60
N PHE A 23 5.17 -2.46 -8.55
CA PHE A 23 4.85 -3.87 -8.31
C PHE A 23 5.84 -4.54 -7.36
N ARG A 24 7.15 -4.30 -7.50
CA ARG A 24 8.14 -4.85 -6.56
C ARG A 24 7.87 -4.36 -5.13
N HIS A 25 7.47 -3.11 -4.95
CA HIS A 25 7.16 -2.56 -3.63
C HIS A 25 5.87 -3.13 -3.06
N VAL A 26 4.80 -3.24 -3.86
CA VAL A 26 3.55 -3.90 -3.45
C VAL A 26 3.86 -5.32 -2.97
N ARG A 27 4.57 -6.10 -3.78
CA ARG A 27 4.94 -7.48 -3.45
C ARG A 27 5.76 -7.56 -2.17
N ALA A 28 6.80 -6.75 -2.04
CA ALA A 28 7.67 -6.75 -0.87
C ALA A 28 6.91 -6.34 0.40
N CYS A 29 6.04 -5.32 0.33
CA CYS A 29 5.19 -4.91 1.44
C CYS A 29 4.16 -5.97 1.82
N THR A 30 3.49 -6.60 0.84
CA THR A 30 2.57 -7.72 1.09
C THR A 30 3.29 -8.86 1.80
N GLN A 31 4.48 -9.24 1.34
CA GLN A 31 5.26 -10.30 1.98
C GLN A 31 5.71 -9.92 3.39
N LEU A 32 6.09 -8.66 3.61
CA LEU A 32 6.53 -8.20 4.92
C LEU A 32 5.38 -8.17 5.95
N LEU A 33 4.19 -7.71 5.54
CA LEU A 33 3.02 -7.58 6.42
C LEU A 33 2.26 -8.89 6.60
N THR A 34 2.17 -9.72 5.57
CA THR A 34 1.36 -10.94 5.59
C THR A 34 2.18 -12.23 5.73
N GLY A 35 3.50 -12.16 5.53
CA GLY A 35 4.40 -13.30 5.48
C GLY A 35 4.28 -14.14 4.20
N ARG A 36 3.54 -13.68 3.19
CA ARG A 36 3.18 -14.45 1.98
C ARG A 36 3.22 -13.61 0.72
N LEU A 37 3.31 -14.29 -0.43
CA LEU A 37 3.19 -13.65 -1.74
C LEU A 37 1.72 -13.27 -2.02
N ALA A 38 1.52 -12.20 -2.79
CA ALA A 38 0.18 -11.68 -3.13
C ALA A 38 -0.74 -12.71 -3.81
N ALA A 39 -0.19 -13.63 -4.60
CA ALA A 39 -0.95 -14.72 -5.24
C ALA A 39 -1.65 -15.67 -4.25
N GLN A 40 -1.33 -15.59 -2.95
CA GLN A 40 -1.91 -16.41 -1.90
C GLN A 40 -3.00 -15.68 -1.08
N ALA A 41 -3.45 -14.50 -1.52
CA ALA A 41 -4.43 -13.69 -0.81
C ALA A 41 -5.77 -14.44 -0.58
N GLN A 42 -6.43 -14.15 0.54
CA GLN A 42 -7.76 -14.67 0.85
C GLN A 42 -8.84 -13.58 0.74
N PRO A 43 -10.12 -13.91 0.51
CA PRO A 43 -11.17 -12.92 0.18
C PRO A 43 -11.41 -11.80 1.19
N ALA A 44 -11.06 -12.00 2.47
CA ALA A 44 -11.23 -11.00 3.54
C ALA A 44 -9.92 -10.30 3.94
N GLU A 45 -8.84 -10.54 3.20
CA GLU A 45 -7.55 -9.93 3.48
C GLU A 45 -7.44 -8.52 2.87
N PRO A 46 -6.61 -7.65 3.47
CA PRO A 46 -6.35 -6.33 2.91
C PRO A 46 -5.77 -6.40 1.51
N MET A 47 -6.25 -5.54 0.62
CA MET A 47 -5.72 -5.36 -0.72
C MET A 47 -4.52 -4.41 -0.68
N PHE A 48 -3.48 -4.73 -1.45
CA PHE A 48 -2.30 -3.89 -1.57
C PHE A 48 -2.25 -3.25 -2.95
N GLY A 49 -2.08 -1.93 -2.99
CA GLY A 49 -1.94 -1.15 -4.21
C GLY A 49 -0.80 -0.15 -4.09
N ALA A 50 -0.39 0.38 -5.24
CA ALA A 50 0.58 1.45 -5.33
C ALA A 50 0.14 2.45 -6.39
N GLY A 51 0.64 3.66 -6.28
CA GLY A 51 0.46 4.72 -7.26
C GLY A 51 1.06 6.02 -6.77
N PHE A 52 0.65 7.13 -7.37
CA PHE A 52 1.15 8.45 -7.01
C PHE A 52 0.47 9.00 -5.76
N ARG A 53 1.12 9.94 -5.10
CA ARG A 53 0.52 10.66 -3.97
C ARG A 53 -0.86 11.19 -4.34
N PHE A 54 -1.85 10.88 -3.50
CA PHE A 54 -3.19 11.41 -3.70
C PHE A 54 -3.22 12.93 -3.63
N GLU A 55 -4.01 13.52 -4.52
CA GLU A 55 -4.44 14.92 -4.46
C GLU A 55 -5.92 15.04 -4.10
N ASP A 56 -6.37 16.28 -3.89
CA ASP A 56 -7.73 16.63 -3.52
C ASP A 56 -8.77 15.92 -4.41
N GLY A 57 -9.43 14.91 -3.84
CA GLY A 57 -10.50 14.15 -4.48
C GLY A 57 -10.18 12.69 -4.77
N GLU A 58 -8.92 12.32 -5.00
CA GLU A 58 -8.55 10.91 -5.23
C GLU A 58 -8.71 10.08 -3.95
N GLU A 59 -8.42 10.68 -2.80
CA GLU A 59 -8.70 10.09 -1.49
C GLU A 59 -10.21 9.77 -1.33
N LYS A 60 -11.09 10.62 -1.88
CA LYS A 60 -12.54 10.39 -1.84
C LYS A 60 -12.94 9.21 -2.73
N LEU A 61 -12.30 9.05 -3.88
CA LEU A 61 -12.52 7.89 -4.76
C LEU A 61 -12.08 6.59 -4.08
N PHE A 62 -10.88 6.57 -3.49
CA PHE A 62 -10.39 5.41 -2.73
C PHE A 62 -11.26 5.12 -1.51
N SER A 63 -11.73 6.15 -0.82
CA SER A 63 -12.64 6.01 0.32
C SER A 63 -13.99 5.43 -0.11
N ALA A 64 -14.56 5.91 -1.21
CA ALA A 64 -15.81 5.38 -1.73
C ALA A 64 -15.66 3.94 -2.26
N PHE A 65 -14.53 3.60 -2.89
CA PHE A 65 -14.24 2.22 -3.30
C PHE A 65 -14.15 1.29 -2.08
N THR A 66 -13.45 1.73 -1.02
CA THR A 66 -13.37 1.02 0.28
C THR A 66 -14.72 0.86 0.95
N ARG A 67 -15.57 1.89 0.88
CA ARG A 67 -16.92 1.83 1.45
C ARG A 67 -17.78 0.77 0.75
N ASN A 68 -17.64 0.63 -0.56
CA ASN A 68 -18.52 -0.20 -1.40
C ASN A 68 -18.29 -1.70 -1.20
N ASP A 69 -17.04 -2.16 -1.12
CA ASP A 69 -16.74 -3.59 -0.95
C ASP A 69 -16.33 -4.00 0.47
N GLY A 70 -16.08 -3.03 1.35
CA GLY A 70 -15.69 -3.27 2.73
C GLY A 70 -14.27 -3.83 2.92
N LEU A 71 -13.47 -3.93 1.85
CA LEU A 71 -12.11 -4.44 1.91
C LEU A 71 -11.14 -3.34 2.34
N GLU A 72 -10.27 -3.64 3.30
CA GLU A 72 -9.20 -2.73 3.68
C GLU A 72 -8.16 -2.60 2.56
N ARG A 73 -7.61 -1.40 2.37
CA ARG A 73 -6.62 -1.14 1.32
C ARG A 73 -5.38 -0.50 1.88
N ILE A 74 -4.24 -1.13 1.62
CA ILE A 74 -2.92 -0.54 1.80
C ILE A 74 -2.51 0.12 0.51
N TYR A 75 -2.22 1.41 0.57
CA TYR A 75 -1.78 2.20 -0.58
C TYR A 75 -0.33 2.66 -0.39
N ILE A 76 0.55 2.30 -1.32
CA ILE A 76 1.94 2.72 -1.33
C ILE A 76 2.07 3.90 -2.30
N ALA A 77 2.34 5.08 -1.75
CA ALA A 77 2.42 6.32 -2.52
C ALA A 77 3.85 6.58 -3.01
N PHE A 78 3.99 6.96 -4.27
CA PHE A 78 5.22 7.41 -4.92
C PHE A 78 5.13 8.89 -5.28
N ASP A 79 6.29 9.54 -5.39
CA ASP A 79 6.36 10.85 -6.01
C ASP A 79 6.21 10.69 -7.52
N ILE A 80 5.46 11.59 -8.15
CA ILE A 80 5.32 11.61 -9.61
C ILE A 80 6.61 12.10 -10.27
N ASP A 81 7.33 13.01 -9.61
CA ASP A 81 8.58 13.58 -10.11
C ASP A 81 9.77 12.60 -9.96
N ASP A 82 9.62 11.59 -9.08
CA ASP A 82 10.59 10.50 -8.88
C ASP A 82 9.87 9.14 -8.78
N ALA A 83 9.13 8.80 -9.83
CA ALA A 83 8.27 7.62 -9.89
C ALA A 83 9.04 6.28 -9.83
N GLN A 84 10.32 6.28 -10.21
CA GLN A 84 11.22 5.12 -10.11
C GLN A 84 11.93 5.03 -8.75
N GLY A 85 11.84 6.08 -7.94
CA GLY A 85 12.43 6.19 -6.62
C GLY A 85 11.71 5.37 -5.54
N PRO A 86 12.12 5.55 -4.27
CA PRO A 86 11.47 4.91 -3.13
C PRO A 86 10.07 5.51 -2.88
N PRO A 87 9.14 4.74 -2.27
CA PRO A 87 7.84 5.25 -1.91
C PRO A 87 7.95 6.36 -0.85
N ILE A 88 7.14 7.39 -1.00
CA ILE A 88 7.09 8.54 -0.09
C ILE A 88 6.13 8.33 1.08
N GLY A 89 5.26 7.33 1.01
CA GLY A 89 4.30 7.05 2.08
C GLY A 89 3.55 5.73 1.93
N ILE A 90 2.95 5.28 3.03
CA ILE A 90 2.01 4.16 3.06
C ILE A 90 0.73 4.66 3.74
N GLY A 91 -0.42 4.43 3.12
CA GLY A 91 -1.74 4.71 3.68
C GLY A 91 -2.51 3.42 3.95
N LEU A 92 -3.40 3.44 4.93
CA LEU A 92 -4.43 2.42 5.12
C LEU A 92 -5.81 3.06 5.03
N PHE A 93 -6.65 2.56 4.12
CA PHE A 93 -8.07 2.86 4.06
C PHE A 93 -8.84 1.73 4.71
N ARG A 94 -9.67 2.07 5.70
CA ARG A 94 -10.46 1.12 6.47
C ARG A 94 -11.87 1.63 6.69
N LYS A 95 -12.86 0.75 6.58
CA LYS A 95 -14.23 1.04 7.02
C LYS A 95 -14.33 0.98 8.55
N GLU A 96 -14.80 2.06 9.17
CA GLU A 96 -15.08 2.18 10.61
C GLU A 96 -16.51 2.69 10.79
N GLY A 97 -17.42 1.76 11.13
CA GLY A 97 -18.85 2.02 11.06
C GLY A 97 -19.27 2.32 9.62
N GLU A 98 -19.98 3.43 9.38
CA GLU A 98 -20.38 3.89 8.03
C GLU A 98 -19.32 4.77 7.34
N ASN A 99 -18.25 5.11 8.06
CA ASN A 99 -17.19 5.96 7.56
C ASN A 99 -16.02 5.14 7.02
N VAL A 100 -15.22 5.77 6.16
CA VAL A 100 -13.90 5.26 5.79
C VAL A 100 -12.88 6.21 6.37
N VAL A 101 -11.93 5.65 7.12
CA VAL A 101 -10.82 6.37 7.73
C VAL A 101 -9.57 6.09 6.90
N CYS A 102 -8.85 7.17 6.58
CA CYS A 102 -7.54 7.12 5.95
C CYS A 102 -6.46 7.34 7.02
N TYR A 103 -5.72 6.29 7.34
CA TYR A 103 -4.51 6.39 8.15
C TYR A 103 -3.33 6.71 7.23
N GLY A 104 -3.08 8.00 7.02
CA GLY A 104 -1.98 8.49 6.20
C GLY A 104 -0.60 8.28 6.85
N MET A 105 0.45 8.29 6.03
CA MET A 105 1.86 8.29 6.46
C MET A 105 2.25 7.16 7.43
N CYS A 106 1.60 6.01 7.34
CA CYS A 106 1.92 4.83 8.13
C CYS A 106 3.39 4.40 7.93
N LYS A 107 3.97 3.82 8.98
CA LYS A 107 5.30 3.22 8.98
C LYS A 107 5.20 1.70 9.14
N LEU A 108 6.12 1.00 8.51
CA LEU A 108 6.33 -0.43 8.74
C LEU A 108 7.21 -0.59 9.97
N TRP A 109 6.80 -1.46 10.89
CA TRP A 109 7.58 -1.81 12.09
C TRP A 109 7.78 -3.33 12.15
N SER A 110 9.00 -3.80 12.39
CA SER A 110 9.29 -5.23 12.49
C SER A 110 9.73 -5.64 13.90
N PRO A 111 9.21 -6.77 14.43
CA PRO A 111 9.66 -7.32 15.69
C PRO A 111 11.08 -7.88 15.59
N THR A 112 11.67 -8.27 16.73
CA THR A 112 13.01 -8.87 16.81
C THR A 112 13.05 -10.34 16.41
N ASN A 113 11.92 -11.05 16.51
CA ASN A 113 11.81 -12.49 16.27
C ASN A 113 11.52 -12.86 14.80
N ASP A 114 11.85 -11.98 13.85
CA ASP A 114 11.55 -12.12 12.43
C ASP A 114 10.06 -12.32 12.08
N GLY A 115 9.14 -12.05 13.02
CA GLY A 115 7.70 -12.07 12.80
C GLY A 115 7.24 -11.10 11.71
N ARG A 116 5.96 -11.17 11.36
CA ARG A 116 5.35 -10.25 10.38
C ARG A 116 5.51 -8.80 10.84
N ALA A 117 5.71 -7.90 9.88
CA ALA A 117 5.68 -6.48 10.19
C ALA A 117 4.27 -6.06 10.65
N LEU A 118 4.26 -4.97 11.41
CA LEU A 118 3.09 -4.25 11.85
C LEU A 118 3.02 -2.94 11.05
N LEU A 119 1.81 -2.45 10.85
CA LEU A 119 1.59 -1.13 10.25
C LEU A 119 1.25 -0.15 11.37
N VAL A 120 2.03 0.92 11.48
CA VAL A 120 1.93 1.88 12.58
C VAL A 120 1.55 3.24 12.01
N PRO A 121 0.36 3.79 12.32
CA PRO A 121 -0.01 5.13 11.90
C PRO A 121 0.96 6.16 12.49
N ASN A 122 1.32 7.16 11.68
CA ASN A 122 2.09 8.30 12.17
C ASN A 122 1.11 9.41 12.55
N GLY A 123 0.89 9.62 13.85
CA GLY A 123 0.00 10.65 14.38
C GLY A 123 0.75 11.68 15.23
N GLU A 124 0.23 12.91 15.28
CA GLU A 124 0.68 13.92 16.23
C GLU A 124 0.35 13.45 17.66
N GLY A 125 1.37 13.25 18.51
CA GLY A 125 1.20 12.83 19.91
C GLY A 125 1.77 11.45 20.29
N GLY A 126 2.42 10.74 19.36
CA GLY A 126 3.01 9.42 19.61
C GLY A 126 2.15 8.26 19.08
N THR A 127 2.73 7.07 18.98
CA THR A 127 2.05 5.89 18.41
C THR A 127 1.02 5.34 19.40
N ALA A 128 -0.26 5.73 19.27
CA ALA A 128 -1.35 5.26 20.13
C ALA A 128 -1.69 3.76 19.94
N GLY A 129 -1.26 3.16 18.83
CA GLY A 129 -1.52 1.75 18.54
C GLY A 129 -0.92 1.32 17.22
N TYR A 130 -1.28 0.11 16.79
CA TYR A 130 -0.79 -0.46 15.54
C TYR A 130 -1.77 -1.45 14.94
N PHE A 131 -1.60 -1.72 13.65
CA PHE A 131 -2.36 -2.72 12.92
C PHE A 131 -1.54 -4.01 12.76
N ALA A 132 -2.15 -5.13 13.15
CA ALA A 132 -1.57 -6.46 13.05
C ALA A 132 -2.35 -7.32 12.04
N PHE A 133 -1.63 -8.01 11.16
CA PHE A 133 -2.22 -8.91 10.19
C PHE A 133 -2.52 -10.30 10.78
N ARG A 134 -3.72 -10.80 10.50
CA ARG A 134 -4.12 -12.19 10.71
C ARG A 134 -4.70 -12.73 9.40
N ARG A 135 -4.27 -13.93 9.01
CA ARG A 135 -4.73 -14.62 7.80
C ARG A 135 -6.25 -14.72 7.74
N GLY A 136 -6.83 -14.43 6.58
CA GLY A 136 -8.27 -14.50 6.34
C GLY A 136 -9.09 -13.44 7.07
N HIS A 137 -8.44 -12.42 7.64
CA HIS A 137 -9.11 -11.35 8.36
C HIS A 137 -8.57 -9.98 7.94
N PRO A 138 -9.36 -8.91 8.12
CA PRO A 138 -8.87 -7.54 8.06
C PRO A 138 -7.76 -7.30 9.10
N PHE A 139 -7.01 -6.21 8.94
CA PHE A 139 -6.05 -5.77 9.96
C PHE A 139 -6.77 -5.53 11.29
N ARG A 140 -6.21 -6.10 12.35
CA ARG A 140 -6.69 -5.84 13.70
C ARG A 140 -6.00 -4.60 14.25
N TRP A 141 -6.78 -3.60 14.67
CA TRP A 141 -6.27 -2.52 15.51
C TRP A 141 -5.92 -3.05 16.89
N ILE A 142 -4.73 -2.72 17.37
CA ILE A 142 -4.27 -2.97 18.72
C ILE A 142 -4.02 -1.61 19.37
N ASP A 143 -4.90 -1.27 20.31
CA ASP A 143 -4.75 -0.11 21.18
C ASP A 143 -3.75 -0.46 22.28
N GLY A 144 -2.55 0.11 22.19
CA GLY A 144 -1.46 -0.23 23.10
C GLY A 144 -0.07 -0.07 22.49
N PRO A 145 0.97 -0.14 23.34
CA PRO A 145 2.34 0.10 22.91
C PRO A 145 2.82 -1.01 21.95
N LEU A 146 3.73 -0.63 21.06
CA LEU A 146 4.49 -1.60 20.28
C LEU A 146 5.27 -2.54 21.22
N PRO A 147 5.47 -3.81 20.85
CA PRO A 147 6.17 -4.80 21.68
C PRO A 147 7.70 -4.57 21.73
N GLY A 148 8.17 -3.36 21.43
CA GLY A 148 9.57 -2.98 21.47
C GLY A 148 9.79 -1.55 21.00
N ASN A 149 11.06 -1.14 20.96
CA ASN A 149 11.43 0.21 20.54
C ASN A 149 10.99 0.51 19.08
N PHE A 150 10.35 1.68 18.89
CA PHE A 150 9.82 2.12 17.61
C PHE A 150 10.91 2.24 16.54
N ASP A 151 11.93 3.07 16.77
CA ASP A 151 12.99 3.35 15.79
C ASP A 151 13.77 2.09 15.39
N ALA A 152 14.05 1.22 16.36
CA ALA A 152 14.71 -0.05 16.10
C ALA A 152 13.84 -0.96 15.20
N GLY A 153 12.53 -1.00 15.43
CA GLY A 153 11.62 -1.80 14.60
C GLY A 153 11.39 -1.20 13.22
N VAL A 154 11.37 0.13 13.07
CA VAL A 154 11.34 0.81 11.77
C VAL A 154 12.62 0.50 10.97
N ARG A 155 13.80 0.63 11.59
CA ARG A 155 15.08 0.28 10.94
C ARG A 155 15.14 -1.18 10.51
N ARG A 156 14.64 -2.11 11.35
CA ARG A 156 14.51 -3.53 10.99
C ARG A 156 13.57 -3.72 9.80
N ALA A 157 12.41 -3.07 9.80
CA ALA A 157 11.45 -3.17 8.72
C ALA A 157 12.03 -2.66 7.40
N GLN A 158 12.72 -1.52 7.40
CA GLN A 158 13.42 -0.98 6.23
C GLN A 158 14.50 -1.95 5.72
N SER A 159 15.30 -2.52 6.62
CA SER A 159 16.34 -3.49 6.26
C SER A 159 15.78 -4.78 5.68
N ARG A 160 14.60 -5.22 6.14
CA ARG A 160 13.89 -6.38 5.59
C ARG A 160 13.25 -6.05 4.25
N LEU A 161 12.63 -4.87 4.12
CA LEU A 161 12.05 -4.40 2.87
C LEU A 161 13.11 -4.32 1.77
N LYS A 162 14.29 -3.75 2.06
CA LYS A 162 15.41 -3.70 1.11
C LYS A 162 15.83 -5.08 0.64
N ARG A 163 15.92 -6.06 1.54
CA ARG A 163 16.22 -7.47 1.19
C ARG A 163 15.15 -8.08 0.29
N LEU A 164 13.88 -7.82 0.57
CA LEU A 164 12.76 -8.30 -0.26
C LEU A 164 12.75 -7.66 -1.65
N LEU A 165 13.07 -6.37 -1.74
CA LEU A 165 13.19 -5.66 -3.03
C LEU A 165 14.33 -6.24 -3.88
N GLN A 166 15.50 -6.48 -3.29
CA GLN A 166 16.63 -7.12 -3.98
C GLN A 166 16.30 -8.55 -4.43
N ALA A 167 15.57 -9.32 -3.61
CA ALA A 167 15.12 -10.65 -4.00
C ALA A 167 14.11 -10.61 -5.15
N ALA A 168 13.23 -9.60 -5.19
CA ALA A 168 12.27 -9.41 -6.26
C ALA A 168 12.92 -9.02 -7.60
N GLU A 169 14.07 -8.33 -7.57
CA GLU A 169 14.85 -8.02 -8.78
C GLU A 169 15.46 -9.28 -9.43
N ALA A 170 15.73 -10.32 -8.64
CA ALA A 170 16.34 -11.56 -9.12
C ALA A 170 15.33 -12.56 -9.71
N GLU A 171 14.02 -12.34 -9.50
CA GLU A 171 12.99 -13.24 -10.03
C GLU A 171 12.55 -12.80 -11.43
N PRO A 172 12.34 -13.77 -12.37
CA PRO A 172 11.84 -13.44 -13.69
C PRO A 172 10.45 -12.78 -13.60
N ALA A 173 10.22 -11.77 -14.44
CA ALA A 173 9.03 -10.91 -14.51
C ALA A 173 7.68 -11.64 -14.79
N ALA A 174 7.64 -12.97 -14.68
CA ALA A 174 6.51 -13.82 -15.05
C ALA A 174 5.30 -13.70 -14.09
N GLN A 175 5.44 -13.08 -12.92
CA GLN A 175 4.28 -12.79 -12.05
C GLN A 175 3.60 -11.50 -12.51
N ARG A 176 2.64 -11.66 -13.42
CA ARG A 176 1.76 -10.60 -13.93
C ARG A 176 1.02 -9.94 -12.76
N GLY A 177 1.40 -8.71 -12.43
CA GLY A 177 0.57 -7.83 -11.62
C GLY A 177 -0.68 -7.42 -12.40
N LEU A 178 -1.71 -7.02 -11.66
CA LEU A 178 -2.84 -6.29 -12.23
C LEU A 178 -2.66 -4.83 -11.84
N ALA A 179 -2.69 -3.93 -12.81
CA ALA A 179 -2.99 -2.54 -12.53
C ALA A 179 -4.49 -2.35 -12.59
N THR A 180 -5.02 -1.52 -11.69
CA THR A 180 -6.45 -1.20 -11.64
C THR A 180 -6.59 0.29 -11.88
N ILE A 181 -7.18 0.67 -13.01
CA ILE A 181 -7.65 2.05 -13.18
C ILE A 181 -8.94 2.19 -12.37
N VAL A 182 -8.98 3.19 -11.50
CA VAL A 182 -10.19 3.61 -10.79
C VAL A 182 -10.65 4.90 -11.44
N SER A 183 -11.87 4.92 -11.97
CA SER A 183 -12.45 6.09 -12.61
C SER A 183 -13.86 6.37 -12.08
N ASN A 184 -14.31 7.61 -12.21
CA ASN A 184 -15.68 8.00 -11.93
C ASN A 184 -16.40 8.42 -13.21
N VAL A 185 -17.63 7.92 -13.40
CA VAL A 185 -18.57 8.47 -14.38
C VAL A 185 -19.79 8.96 -13.61
N GLY A 186 -19.88 10.27 -13.43
CA GLY A 186 -20.86 10.89 -12.52
C GLY A 186 -20.59 10.52 -11.06
N GLN A 187 -21.57 9.88 -10.40
CA GLN A 187 -21.45 9.40 -9.01
C GLN A 187 -21.02 7.93 -8.92
N THR A 188 -20.85 7.23 -10.04
CA THR A 188 -20.52 5.81 -10.07
C THR A 188 -19.02 5.62 -10.22
N ILE A 189 -18.44 4.74 -9.40
CA ILE A 189 -17.02 4.38 -9.44
C ILE A 189 -16.85 3.07 -10.20
N PHE A 190 -15.96 3.07 -11.18
CA PHE A 190 -15.58 1.93 -11.98
C PHE A 190 -14.17 1.52 -11.65
N THR A 191 -13.92 0.21 -11.67
CA THR A 191 -12.57 -0.32 -11.59
C THR A 191 -12.34 -1.24 -12.76
N GLN A 192 -11.26 -1.00 -13.51
CA GLN A 192 -10.89 -1.82 -14.63
C GLN A 192 -9.50 -2.41 -14.36
N PRO A 193 -9.40 -3.71 -14.03
CA PRO A 193 -8.11 -4.38 -13.97
C PRO A 193 -7.59 -4.57 -15.38
N PHE A 194 -6.30 -4.34 -15.58
CA PHE A 194 -5.59 -4.70 -16.80
C PHE A 194 -4.26 -5.38 -16.44
N PRO A 195 -3.89 -6.44 -17.19
CA PRO A 195 -2.61 -7.08 -17.01
C PRO A 195 -1.52 -6.11 -17.46
N LEU A 196 -0.42 -6.08 -16.72
CA LEU A 196 0.75 -5.31 -17.15
C LEU A 196 1.47 -6.08 -18.23
N ALA A 197 1.86 -5.38 -19.28
CA ALA A 197 2.75 -5.93 -20.28
C ALA A 197 4.13 -6.15 -19.64
N ALA A 198 4.75 -7.30 -19.97
CA ALA A 198 6.12 -7.63 -19.58
C ALA A 198 7.13 -6.89 -20.46
#